data_AF-A0A0R3AVS0-F1
#
_entry.id   AF-A0A0R3AVS0-F1
#
_cell.length_a   1.000
_cell.length_b   1.000
_cell.length_c   1.000
_cell.angle_alpha   90.00
_cell.angle_beta   90.00
_cell.angle_gamma   90.00
#
_symmetry.space_group_name_H-M   'P 1'
#
loop_
_entity.id
_entity.type
_entity.pdbx_description
1 polymer ?
#
loop_
_entity_poly.entity_id
_entity_poly.type
_entity_poly.pdbx_seq_one_letter_code
_entity_poly.pdbx_strand_id
1 'polypeptide(L)'
;MSKALEERIDAQAKMPGAEVNKPDGTTDTVDSDATEEQKIQARLTGAEINTELLANEVIFINEGPDAKAVIASPDAPTDTHGRLTNLEKRMDGIESQMPELAKRYGLIYTPYVAPESSEAPTDQSRMENVEKRYTSMKKMIKTLVVLKQNA
;
A
#
# COMPACT_ATOMS: atom_id res chain seq x y z
N MET A 1 -16.42 -4.75 -3.44
CA MET A 1 -15.55 -3.59 -3.75
C MET A 1 -16.44 -2.44 -4.22
N SER A 2 -16.12 -1.18 -3.93
CA SER A 2 -16.94 -0.05 -4.38
C SER A 2 -16.56 0.34 -5.81
N LYS A 3 -17.55 0.82 -6.58
CA LYS A 3 -17.33 1.31 -7.96
C LYS A 3 -16.26 2.41 -8.05
N ALA A 4 -16.22 3.30 -7.06
CA ALA A 4 -15.23 4.38 -7.01
C ALA A 4 -13.79 3.85 -6.83
N LEU A 5 -13.61 2.74 -6.12
CA LEU A 5 -12.29 2.12 -5.97
C LEU A 5 -11.84 1.41 -7.24
N GLU A 6 -12.76 0.73 -7.93
CA GLU A 6 -12.53 0.12 -9.25
C GLU A 6 -12.08 1.18 -10.27
N GLU A 7 -12.78 2.31 -10.35
CA GLU A 7 -12.43 3.41 -11.24
C GLU A 7 -11.03 3.99 -10.94
N ARG A 8 -10.65 4.07 -9.66
CA ARG A 8 -9.30 4.52 -9.24
C ARG A 8 -8.21 3.53 -9.61
N ILE A 9 -8.46 2.23 -9.46
CA ILE A 9 -7.53 1.17 -9.88
C ILE A 9 -7.34 1.23 -11.40
N ASP A 10 -8.43 1.32 -12.15
CA ASP A 10 -8.38 1.42 -13.62
C ASP A 10 -7.67 2.69 -14.09
N ALA A 11 -7.86 3.82 -13.39
CA ALA A 11 -7.15 5.05 -13.68
C ALA A 11 -5.64 4.92 -13.41
N GLN A 12 -5.26 4.32 -12.27
CA GLN A 12 -3.86 4.12 -11.90
C GLN A 12 -3.15 3.21 -12.91
N ALA A 13 -3.80 2.13 -13.34
CA ALA A 13 -3.25 1.18 -14.32
C ALA A 13 -3.02 1.79 -15.72
N LYS A 14 -3.56 2.99 -15.99
CA LYS A 14 -3.40 3.72 -17.26
C LYS A 14 -2.45 4.91 -17.14
N MET A 15 -1.91 5.20 -15.95
CA MET A 15 -0.99 6.32 -15.76
C MET A 15 0.33 6.08 -16.52
N PRO A 16 0.90 7.10 -17.17
CA PRO A 16 2.29 7.03 -17.62
C PRO A 16 3.21 6.67 -16.45
N GLY A 17 4.11 5.72 -16.66
CA GLY A 17 5.00 5.21 -15.60
C GLY A 17 4.39 4.14 -14.67
N ALA A 18 3.11 3.78 -14.82
CA ALA A 18 2.55 2.62 -14.10
C ALA A 18 3.13 1.32 -14.64
N GLU A 19 3.47 0.39 -13.74
CA GLU A 19 4.07 -0.89 -14.12
C GLU A 19 3.12 -1.78 -14.93
N VAL A 20 3.64 -2.39 -15.98
CA VAL A 20 2.97 -3.38 -16.82
C VAL A 20 3.80 -4.65 -16.84
N ASN A 21 3.20 -5.76 -16.42
CA ASN A 21 3.82 -7.08 -16.55
C ASN A 21 3.64 -7.58 -17.99
N LYS A 22 4.74 -7.86 -18.68
CA LYS A 22 4.74 -8.45 -20.01
C LYS A 22 4.53 -9.97 -19.92
N PRO A 23 3.99 -10.61 -20.97
CA PRO A 23 3.83 -12.06 -21.03
C PRO A 23 5.13 -12.86 -20.86
N ASP A 24 6.27 -12.25 -21.16
CA ASP A 24 7.61 -12.83 -21.00
C ASP A 24 8.17 -12.77 -19.57
N GLY A 25 7.38 -12.25 -18.62
CA GLY A 25 7.75 -12.12 -17.22
C GLY A 25 8.59 -10.88 -16.89
N THR A 26 8.88 -10.02 -17.87
CA THR A 26 9.54 -8.73 -17.63
C THR A 26 8.52 -7.65 -17.22
N THR A 27 8.99 -6.63 -16.53
CA THR A 27 8.21 -5.43 -16.20
C THR A 27 8.60 -4.28 -17.11
N ASP A 28 7.61 -3.51 -17.56
CA ASP A 28 7.78 -2.24 -18.27
C ASP A 28 6.81 -1.23 -17.67
N THR A 29 6.63 -0.08 -18.31
CA THR A 29 5.64 0.92 -17.93
C THR A 29 4.64 1.17 -19.07
N VAL A 30 3.46 1.69 -18.74
CA VAL A 30 2.40 2.03 -19.73
C VAL A 30 2.91 2.95 -20.85
N ASP A 31 3.89 3.79 -20.54
CA ASP A 31 4.59 4.66 -21.48
C ASP A 31 6.09 4.49 -21.22
N SER A 32 6.81 3.87 -22.17
CA SER A 32 8.25 3.58 -22.03
C SER A 32 9.10 4.83 -21.89
N ASP A 33 8.60 5.98 -22.35
CA ASP A 33 9.28 7.27 -22.28
C ASP A 33 8.85 8.08 -21.05
N ALA A 34 8.11 7.47 -20.12
CA ALA A 34 7.68 8.13 -18.89
C ALA A 34 8.88 8.65 -18.10
N THR A 35 8.78 9.92 -17.71
CA THR A 35 9.72 10.58 -16.81
C THR A 35 9.75 9.91 -15.43
N GLU A 36 10.84 10.08 -14.69
CA GLU A 36 10.95 9.58 -13.31
C GLU A 36 9.85 10.16 -12.41
N GLU A 37 9.46 11.42 -12.61
CA GLU A 37 8.34 12.02 -11.89
C GLU A 37 7.03 11.27 -12.17
N GLN A 38 6.72 10.97 -13.45
CA GLN A 38 5.52 10.20 -13.79
C GLN A 38 5.53 8.80 -13.17
N LYS A 39 6.67 8.11 -13.16
CA LYS A 39 6.84 6.81 -12.50
C LYS A 39 6.58 6.92 -10.99
N ILE A 40 7.14 7.93 -10.32
CA ILE A 40 6.88 8.17 -8.89
C ILE A 40 5.39 8.46 -8.64
N GLN A 41 4.75 9.30 -9.45
CA GLN A 41 3.32 9.60 -9.32
C GLN A 41 2.45 8.34 -9.48
N ALA A 42 2.78 7.47 -10.43
CA ALA A 42 2.05 6.22 -10.67
C ALA A 42 2.22 5.22 -9.52
N ARG A 43 3.46 5.06 -9.01
CA ARG A 43 3.78 4.22 -7.84
C ARG A 43 3.08 4.73 -6.59
N LEU A 44 3.11 6.04 -6.36
CA LEU A 44 2.48 6.68 -5.20
C LEU A 44 0.96 6.49 -5.21
N THR A 45 0.33 6.68 -6.36
CA THR A 45 -1.12 6.45 -6.53
C THR A 45 -1.47 4.98 -6.28
N GLY A 46 -0.68 4.05 -6.80
CA GLY A 46 -0.84 2.62 -6.53
C GLY A 46 -0.69 2.27 -5.06
N ALA A 47 0.31 2.84 -4.38
CA ALA A 47 0.57 2.59 -2.97
C ALA A 47 -0.52 3.18 -2.05
N GLU A 48 -1.09 4.33 -2.40
CA GLU A 48 -2.25 4.90 -1.68
C GLU A 48 -3.49 4.00 -1.79
N ILE A 49 -3.79 3.48 -2.97
CA ILE A 49 -4.88 2.51 -3.20
C ILE A 49 -4.61 1.22 -2.40
N ASN A 50 -3.41 0.68 -2.49
CA ASN A 50 -2.99 -0.52 -1.78
C ASN A 50 -3.09 -0.37 -0.26
N THR A 51 -2.73 0.80 0.26
CA THR A 51 -2.80 1.11 1.70
C THR A 51 -4.24 1.26 2.18
N GLU A 52 -5.12 1.85 1.37
CA GLU A 52 -6.56 1.90 1.64
C GLU A 52 -7.18 0.50 1.69
N LEU A 53 -6.84 -0.37 0.72
CA LEU A 53 -7.26 -1.77 0.71
C LEU A 53 -6.77 -2.50 1.97
N LEU A 54 -5.49 -2.33 2.32
CA LEU A 54 -4.89 -2.97 3.49
C LEU A 54 -5.55 -2.51 4.80
N ALA A 55 -5.84 -1.20 4.94
CA ALA A 55 -6.56 -0.67 6.10
C ALA A 55 -7.95 -1.30 6.22
N ASN A 56 -8.67 -1.41 5.10
CA ASN A 56 -10.00 -2.02 5.07
C ASN A 56 -9.97 -3.53 5.37
N GLU A 57 -8.91 -4.24 4.96
CA GLU A 57 -8.71 -5.65 5.37
C GLU A 57 -8.48 -5.78 6.87
N VAL A 58 -7.68 -4.90 7.48
CA VAL A 58 -7.47 -4.88 8.95
C VAL A 58 -8.78 -4.59 9.68
N ILE A 59 -9.55 -3.59 9.23
CA ILE A 59 -10.86 -3.25 9.78
C ILE A 59 -11.79 -4.45 9.68
N PHE A 60 -11.87 -5.11 8.52
CA PHE A 60 -12.68 -6.31 8.33
C PHE A 60 -12.27 -7.46 9.28
N ILE A 61 -10.96 -7.66 9.49
CA ILE A 61 -10.48 -8.70 10.42
C ILE A 61 -10.89 -8.37 11.86
N ASN A 62 -10.81 -7.10 12.26
CA ASN A 62 -11.12 -6.65 13.63
C ASN A 62 -12.63 -6.55 13.92
N GLU A 63 -13.38 -5.95 13.01
CA GLU A 63 -14.76 -5.50 13.25
C GLU A 63 -15.80 -6.30 12.46
N GLY A 64 -15.39 -7.07 11.45
CA GLY A 64 -16.27 -7.91 10.64
C GLY A 64 -16.81 -7.24 9.37
N PRO A 65 -17.77 -7.89 8.67
CA PRO A 65 -18.25 -7.46 7.36
C PRO A 65 -19.04 -6.15 7.36
N ASP A 66 -19.67 -5.80 8.48
CA ASP A 66 -20.51 -4.60 8.62
C ASP A 66 -19.70 -3.35 9.01
N ALA A 67 -18.38 -3.49 9.16
CA ALA A 67 -17.49 -2.40 9.53
C ALA A 67 -17.43 -1.33 8.44
N LYS A 68 -17.33 -0.07 8.84
CA LYS A 68 -17.27 1.05 7.90
C LYS A 68 -15.88 1.12 7.27
N ALA A 69 -15.84 0.94 5.95
CA ALA A 69 -14.62 1.12 5.18
C ALA A 69 -14.11 2.56 5.26
N VAL A 70 -12.79 2.71 5.33
CA VAL A 70 -12.10 3.99 5.15
C VAL A 70 -11.84 4.23 3.67
N ILE A 71 -11.90 5.51 3.29
CA ILE A 71 -11.60 5.99 1.95
C ILE A 71 -10.61 7.15 2.03
N ALA A 72 -9.98 7.49 0.91
CA ALA A 72 -9.11 8.66 0.84
C ALA A 72 -9.87 9.95 1.23
N SER A 73 -9.22 10.79 2.06
CA SER A 73 -9.72 12.12 2.42
C SER A 73 -9.74 13.05 1.20
N PRO A 74 -10.79 13.87 1.00
CA PRO A 74 -10.79 14.91 -0.02
C PRO A 74 -9.72 15.99 0.24
N ASP A 75 -9.29 16.16 1.50
CA ASP A 75 -8.26 17.12 1.91
C ASP A 75 -6.85 16.51 1.91
N ALA A 76 -6.65 15.38 1.24
CA ALA A 76 -5.32 14.77 1.13
C ALA A 76 -4.36 15.69 0.36
N PRO A 77 -3.08 15.77 0.76
CA PRO A 77 -2.08 16.52 0.01
C PRO A 77 -2.00 16.05 -1.45
N THR A 78 -1.69 16.96 -2.36
CA THR A 78 -1.59 16.67 -3.80
C THR A 78 -0.16 16.66 -4.31
N ASP A 79 0.77 17.31 -3.62
CA ASP A 79 2.20 17.28 -3.95
C ASP A 79 2.86 15.97 -3.48
N THR A 80 3.92 15.56 -4.17
CA THR A 80 4.63 14.29 -3.94
C THR A 80 5.06 14.11 -2.49
N HIS A 81 5.69 15.13 -1.92
CA HIS A 81 6.24 15.07 -0.58
C HIS A 81 5.14 14.96 0.49
N GLY A 82 4.08 15.76 0.37
CA GLY A 82 2.91 15.72 1.24
C GLY A 82 2.18 14.38 1.15
N ARG A 83 2.01 13.84 -0.05
CA ARG A 83 1.40 12.53 -0.30
C ARG A 83 2.19 11.40 0.34
N LEU A 84 3.51 11.35 0.14
CA LEU A 84 4.39 10.37 0.79
C LEU A 84 4.29 10.46 2.31
N THR A 85 4.34 11.67 2.87
CA THR A 85 4.25 11.89 4.33
C THR A 85 2.91 11.38 4.90
N ASN A 86 1.82 11.64 4.18
CA ASN A 86 0.50 11.15 4.57
C ASN A 86 0.39 9.62 4.42
N LEU A 87 0.98 9.05 3.38
CA LEU A 87 1.02 7.61 3.14
C LEU A 87 1.79 6.89 4.25
N GLU A 88 2.98 7.35 4.59
CA GLU A 88 3.80 6.82 5.69
C GLU A 88 3.03 6.81 7.02
N LYS A 89 2.35 7.92 7.36
CA LYS A 89 1.51 8.00 8.57
C LYS A 89 0.38 6.98 8.59
N ARG A 90 -0.27 6.74 7.44
CA ARG A 90 -1.31 5.72 7.34
C ARG A 90 -0.73 4.32 7.53
N MET A 91 0.43 4.06 6.94
CA MET A 91 1.14 2.79 7.13
C MET A 91 1.54 2.57 8.59
N ASP A 92 2.02 3.60 9.29
CA ASP A 92 2.32 3.52 10.73
C ASP A 92 1.07 3.16 11.54
N GLY A 93 -0.07 3.79 11.22
CA GLY A 93 -1.36 3.49 11.84
C GLY A 93 -1.77 2.03 11.65
N ILE A 94 -1.66 1.51 10.42
CA ILE A 94 -1.97 0.10 10.09
C ILE A 94 -1.01 -0.85 10.80
N GLU A 95 0.30 -0.61 10.68
CA GLU A 95 1.35 -1.48 11.20
C GLU A 95 1.32 -1.57 12.73
N SER A 96 0.91 -0.50 13.41
CA SER A 96 0.72 -0.49 14.88
C SER A 96 -0.31 -1.51 15.37
N GLN A 97 -1.28 -1.89 14.54
CA GLN A 97 -2.31 -2.86 14.89
C GLN A 97 -1.87 -4.32 14.60
N MET A 98 -0.86 -4.51 13.76
CA MET A 98 -0.45 -5.84 13.29
C MET A 98 0.05 -6.78 14.39
N PRO A 99 0.86 -6.36 15.39
CA PRO A 99 1.36 -7.27 16.42
C PRO A 99 0.23 -7.91 17.23
N GLU A 100 -0.73 -7.11 17.69
CA GLU A 100 -1.86 -7.61 18.47
C GLU A 100 -2.80 -8.44 17.58
N LEU A 101 -3.01 -8.02 16.33
CA LEU A 101 -3.81 -8.79 15.37
C LEU A 101 -3.19 -10.17 15.11
N ALA A 102 -1.88 -10.25 14.87
CA ALA A 102 -1.16 -11.50 14.66
C ALA A 102 -1.25 -12.42 15.89
N LYS A 103 -1.07 -11.86 17.09
CA LYS A 103 -1.11 -12.60 18.35
C LYS A 103 -2.45 -13.31 18.59
N ARG A 104 -3.58 -12.69 18.22
CA ARG A 104 -4.92 -13.31 18.33
C ARG A 104 -5.05 -14.62 17.56
N TYR A 105 -4.23 -14.81 16.54
CA TYR A 105 -4.19 -16.02 15.70
C TYR A 105 -2.94 -16.87 15.95
N GLY A 106 -2.22 -16.63 17.05
CA GLY A 106 -1.00 -17.38 17.39
C GLY A 106 0.19 -17.10 16.47
N LEU A 107 0.19 -15.96 15.77
CA LEU A 107 1.26 -15.52 14.88
C LEU A 107 2.13 -14.44 15.53
N ILE A 108 3.33 -14.24 14.98
CA ILE A 108 4.22 -13.13 15.31
C ILE A 108 4.36 -12.26 14.07
N TYR A 109 4.10 -10.96 14.23
CA TYR A 109 4.38 -9.98 13.19
C TYR A 109 5.79 -9.42 13.33
N THR A 110 6.57 -9.52 12.26
CA THR A 110 7.89 -8.91 12.15
C THR A 110 7.83 -7.81 11.09
N PRO A 111 7.90 -6.51 11.47
CA PRO A 111 7.85 -5.42 10.51
C PRO A 111 9.08 -5.42 9.60
N TYR A 112 8.95 -4.79 8.43
CA TYR A 112 10.12 -4.50 7.62
C TYR A 112 10.92 -3.37 8.27
N VAL A 113 12.23 -3.57 8.44
CA VAL A 113 13.15 -2.54 8.94
C VAL A 113 14.04 -2.11 7.80
N ALA A 114 13.94 -0.83 7.42
CA ALA A 114 14.83 -0.24 6.43
C ALA A 114 16.28 -0.23 6.96
N PRO A 115 17.28 -0.44 6.09
CA PRO A 115 18.68 -0.29 6.48
C PRO A 115 18.96 1.14 6.95
N GLU A 116 19.81 1.28 7.96
CA GLU A 116 20.25 2.60 8.42
C GLU A 116 21.01 3.35 7.30
N SER A 117 20.73 4.64 7.17
CA SER A 117 21.42 5.53 6.23
C SER A 117 21.81 6.82 6.95
N SER A 118 22.99 7.36 6.63
CA SER A 118 23.44 8.67 7.10
C SER A 118 22.88 9.84 6.27
N GLU A 119 22.26 9.56 5.13
CA GLU A 119 21.70 10.56 4.23
C GLU A 119 20.21 10.80 4.51
N ALA A 120 19.75 12.03 4.31
CA ALA A 120 18.34 12.35 4.37
C ALA A 120 17.58 11.56 3.29
N PRO A 121 16.41 10.98 3.61
CA PRO A 121 15.67 10.15 2.66
C PRO A 121 15.12 11.00 1.50
N THR A 122 15.33 10.53 0.27
CA THR A 122 14.76 11.11 -0.95
C THR A 122 13.36 10.56 -1.17
N ASP A 123 12.54 11.24 -1.99
CA ASP A 123 11.20 10.73 -2.30
C ASP A 123 11.24 9.33 -2.96
N GLN A 124 12.27 9.04 -3.75
CA GLN A 124 12.52 7.71 -4.31
C GLN A 124 12.78 6.66 -3.21
N SER A 125 13.69 6.93 -2.27
CA SER A 125 14.00 5.94 -1.22
C SER A 125 12.85 5.76 -0.23
N ARG A 126 12.06 6.82 0.00
CA ARG A 126 10.81 6.75 0.75
C ARG A 126 9.78 5.86 0.05
N MET A 127 9.59 6.03 -1.26
CA MET A 127 8.68 5.20 -2.05
C MET A 127 9.07 3.72 -2.01
N GLU A 128 10.37 3.41 -2.17
CA GLU A 128 10.87 2.04 -2.06
C GLU A 128 10.66 1.44 -0.66
N ASN A 129 10.82 2.24 0.39
CA ASN A 129 10.54 1.80 1.76
C ASN A 129 9.05 1.50 1.96
N VAL A 130 8.17 2.38 1.47
CA VAL A 130 6.71 2.17 1.45
C VAL A 130 6.34 0.85 0.78
N GLU A 131 6.90 0.54 -0.39
CA GLU A 131 6.59 -0.71 -1.10
C GLU A 131 7.04 -1.96 -0.33
N LYS A 132 8.21 -1.91 0.31
CA LYS A 132 8.72 -3.01 1.15
C LYS A 132 7.88 -3.21 2.41
N ARG A 133 7.51 -2.12 3.09
CA ARG A 133 6.59 -2.17 4.24
C ARG A 133 5.22 -2.72 3.85
N TYR A 134 4.66 -2.28 2.73
CA TYR A 134 3.40 -2.81 2.20
C TYR A 134 3.49 -4.31 1.93
N THR A 135 4.56 -4.77 1.28
CA THR A 135 4.78 -6.20 1.01
C THR A 135 4.81 -7.03 2.30
N SER A 136 5.49 -6.53 3.33
CA SER A 136 5.54 -7.17 4.65
C SER A 136 4.16 -7.26 5.30
N MET A 137 3.43 -6.13 5.39
CA MET A 137 2.09 -6.11 5.96
C MET A 137 1.10 -6.98 5.17
N LYS A 138 1.13 -6.91 3.83
CA LYS A 138 0.24 -7.68 2.97
C LYS A 138 0.45 -9.18 3.15
N LYS A 139 1.69 -9.65 3.33
CA LYS A 139 1.99 -11.05 3.63
C LYS A 139 1.33 -11.50 4.94
N MET A 140 1.39 -10.68 5.99
CA MET A 140 0.72 -10.98 7.26
C MET A 140 -0.80 -11.01 7.08
N ILE A 141 -1.38 -10.00 6.44
CA ILE A 141 -2.83 -9.91 6.25
C ILE A 141 -3.39 -11.06 5.42
N LYS A 142 -2.70 -11.48 4.34
CA LYS A 142 -3.10 -12.67 3.58
C LYS A 142 -3.15 -13.91 4.46
N THR A 143 -2.17 -14.10 5.34
CA THR A 143 -2.16 -15.21 6.32
C THR A 143 -3.36 -15.12 7.25
N LEU A 144 -3.64 -13.94 7.80
CA LEU A 144 -4.75 -13.71 8.72
C LEU A 144 -6.12 -13.93 8.08
N VAL A 145 -6.32 -13.49 6.83
CA VAL A 145 -7.55 -13.74 6.08
C VAL A 145 -7.79 -15.23 5.90
N VAL A 146 -6.76 -16.00 5.50
CA VAL A 146 -6.85 -17.45 5.35
C VAL A 146 -7.20 -18.12 6.68
N LEU A 147 -6.58 -17.72 7.79
CA LEU A 147 -6.90 -18.29 9.10
C LEU A 147 -8.33 -17.94 9.56
N LYS A 148 -8.78 -16.70 9.34
CA LYS A 148 -10.14 -16.25 9.70
C LYS A 148 -11.23 -16.98 8.90
N GLN A 149 -10.97 -17.33 7.64
CA GLN A 149 -11.93 -18.08 6.82
C GLN A 149 -12.05 -19.56 7.20
N ASN A 150 -11.05 -20.10 7.87
CA ASN A 150 -11.00 -21.50 8.32
C ASN A 150 -11.33 -21.69 9.81
N ALA A 151 -11.68 -20.61 10.51
CA ALA A 151 -12.07 -20.58 11.93
C ALA A 151 -13.60 -20.55 12.06
#